data_AF-A0A229SAK0-F1
#
_entry.id   AF-A0A229SAK0-F1
#
_cell.length_a   1.000
_cell.length_b   1.000
_cell.length_c   1.000
_cell.angle_alpha   90.00
_cell.angle_beta   90.00
_cell.angle_gamma   90.00
#
_symmetry.space_group_name_H-M   'P 1'
#
loop_
_entity.id
_entity.type
_entity.pdbx_description
1 polymer ?
#
loop_
_entity_poly.entity_id
_entity_poly.type
_entity_poly.pdbx_seq_one_letter_code
_entity_poly.pdbx_strand_id
1 'polypeptide(L)'
;MSVISSTITFMGANPDDGTVAWHADGVPATEIVPLAMHDIDGGELQIYHGDYEAGFTRLNEHGSLPEHDLITVPHRLGASTLAQLMRVLHRTAPIRSGYRVSLNMNLRSRDQPFIDDNPLYYLAADNPDYDWVDQYLTDVRVRQVPAYLASCRPVK
;
A
#
# COMPACT_ATOMS: atom_id res chain seq x y z
N MET A 1 2.50 -3.19 16.25
CA MET A 1 2.27 -3.61 14.85
C MET A 1 3.21 -4.77 14.53
N SER A 2 2.82 -5.67 13.64
CA SER A 2 3.66 -6.75 13.11
C SER A 2 3.76 -6.64 11.60
N VAL A 3 4.95 -6.89 11.04
CA VAL A 3 5.14 -7.02 9.60
C VAL A 3 4.48 -8.30 9.11
N ILE A 4 3.65 -8.19 8.08
CA ILE A 4 2.91 -9.33 7.49
C ILE A 4 3.40 -9.71 6.11
N SER A 5 3.97 -8.75 5.38
CA SER A 5 4.69 -8.99 4.14
C SER A 5 5.78 -7.94 3.98
N SER A 6 6.79 -8.30 3.20
CA SER A 6 7.90 -7.43 2.84
C SER A 6 8.24 -7.65 1.38
N THR A 7 8.22 -6.58 0.59
CA THR A 7 8.46 -6.64 -0.85
C THR A 7 9.57 -5.66 -1.23
N ILE A 8 10.53 -6.12 -2.03
CA ILE A 8 11.52 -5.22 -2.64
C ILE A 8 10.99 -4.79 -4.01
N THR A 9 10.86 -3.50 -4.22
CA THR A 9 10.46 -2.90 -5.50
C THR A 9 11.64 -2.22 -6.16
N PHE A 10 11.80 -2.49 -7.45
CA PHE A 10 12.79 -1.85 -8.33
C PHE A 10 12.04 -0.88 -9.23
N MET A 11 12.42 0.40 -9.19
CA MET A 11 11.78 1.44 -9.97
C MET A 11 12.82 2.26 -10.71
N GLY A 12 12.61 2.52 -11.99
CA GLY A 12 13.50 3.29 -12.83
C GLY A 12 12.75 4.09 -13.88
N ALA A 13 13.50 4.72 -14.78
CA ALA A 13 12.93 5.52 -15.88
C ALA A 13 12.30 4.68 -17.00
N ASN A 14 12.48 3.36 -16.99
CA ASN A 14 11.76 2.47 -17.90
C ASN A 14 10.28 2.45 -17.48
N PRO A 15 9.31 2.81 -18.34
CA PRO A 15 7.89 2.83 -17.98
C PRO A 15 7.36 1.48 -17.48
N ASP A 16 8.00 0.37 -17.89
CA ASP A 16 7.66 -0.98 -17.44
C ASP A 16 8.24 -1.34 -16.05
N ASP A 17 9.21 -0.55 -15.55
CA ASP A 17 9.88 -0.79 -14.27
C ASP A 17 9.57 0.34 -13.27
N GLY A 18 8.41 0.24 -12.60
CA GLY A 18 8.23 0.88 -11.29
C GLY A 18 7.31 2.09 -11.20
N THR A 19 6.59 2.44 -12.27
CA THR A 19 5.44 3.35 -12.12
C THR A 19 4.28 2.56 -11.52
N VAL A 20 4.08 2.69 -10.20
CA VAL A 20 2.89 2.12 -9.57
C VAL A 20 1.72 3.06 -9.88
N ALA A 21 0.73 2.55 -10.62
CA ALA A 21 -0.48 3.30 -10.97
C ALA A 21 -1.26 3.74 -9.72
N TRP A 22 -2.27 4.59 -9.92
CA TRP A 22 -3.20 4.96 -8.86
C TRP A 22 -3.93 3.71 -8.33
N HIS A 23 -3.79 3.47 -7.03
CA HIS A 23 -4.41 2.34 -6.32
C HIS A 23 -4.62 2.73 -4.84
N ALA A 24 -5.16 1.81 -4.06
CA ALA A 24 -5.15 1.90 -2.60
C ALA A 24 -4.60 0.59 -2.03
N ASP A 25 -3.94 0.68 -0.88
CA ASP A 25 -3.40 -0.52 -0.26
C ASP A 25 -4.53 -1.35 0.33
N GLY A 26 -4.32 -2.65 0.31
CA GLY A 26 -5.12 -3.60 1.05
C GLY A 26 -4.81 -3.69 2.54
N VAL A 27 -3.69 -3.09 2.96
CA VAL A 27 -3.14 -3.23 4.31
C VAL A 27 -3.25 -1.90 5.07
N PRO A 28 -3.49 -1.92 6.39
CA PRO A 28 -3.73 -0.71 7.17
C PRO A 28 -2.61 0.32 7.12
N ALA A 29 -1.36 -0.16 7.16
CA ALA A 29 -0.18 0.69 7.16
C ALA A 29 0.95 0.04 6.39
N THR A 30 1.74 0.89 5.72
CA THR A 30 2.90 0.47 4.94
C THR A 30 4.06 1.39 5.31
N GLU A 31 5.23 0.79 5.58
CA GLU A 31 6.49 1.51 5.68
C GLU A 31 7.30 1.32 4.40
N ILE A 32 7.66 2.41 3.75
CA ILE A 32 8.44 2.45 2.52
C ILE A 32 9.85 2.94 2.86
N VAL A 33 10.84 2.07 2.67
CA VAL A 33 12.25 2.33 2.98
C VAL A 33 13.07 2.32 1.70
N PRO A 34 13.57 3.47 1.21
CA PRO A 34 14.53 3.52 0.11
C PRO A 34 15.85 2.85 0.52
N LEU A 35 16.25 1.82 -0.23
CA LEU A 35 17.48 1.06 -0.01
C LEU A 35 18.63 1.57 -0.90
N ALA A 36 18.32 1.98 -2.11
CA ALA A 36 19.26 2.55 -3.07
C ALA A 36 18.56 3.59 -3.95
N MET A 37 19.26 4.67 -4.28
CA MET A 37 18.79 5.73 -5.18
C MET A 37 19.98 6.24 -5.98
N HIS A 38 19.80 6.49 -7.28
CA HIS A 38 20.85 7.03 -8.15
C HIS A 38 20.24 8.00 -9.16
N ASP A 39 20.69 9.26 -9.14
CA ASP A 39 20.32 10.35 -10.06
C ASP A 39 18.82 10.39 -10.40
N ILE A 40 17.99 10.20 -9.37
CA ILE A 40 16.55 10.05 -9.54
C ILE A 40 15.86 11.42 -9.71
N ASP A 41 15.03 11.51 -10.73
CA ASP A 41 14.08 12.60 -10.94
C ASP A 41 12.66 12.04 -11.03
N GLY A 42 11.75 12.52 -10.19
CA GLY A 42 10.42 11.94 -10.00
C GLY A 42 10.40 10.79 -8.97
N GLY A 43 9.42 9.91 -9.07
CA GLY A 43 9.29 8.77 -8.15
C GLY A 43 8.72 9.13 -6.78
N GLU A 44 8.19 10.33 -6.57
CA GLU A 44 7.59 10.71 -5.29
C GLU A 44 6.31 9.90 -5.03
N LEU A 45 6.02 9.64 -3.75
CA LEU A 45 4.70 9.14 -3.37
C LEU A 45 3.70 10.30 -3.53
N GLN A 46 2.69 10.10 -4.35
CA GLN A 46 1.58 11.03 -4.53
C GLN A 46 0.32 10.45 -3.91
N ILE A 47 -0.29 11.21 -3.01
CA ILE A 47 -1.49 10.82 -2.28
C ILE A 47 -2.59 11.81 -2.62
N TYR A 48 -3.75 11.30 -3.02
CA TYR A 48 -4.94 12.13 -3.19
C TYR A 48 -5.53 12.50 -1.83
N HIS A 49 -5.68 13.79 -1.59
CA HIS A 49 -6.27 14.34 -0.38
C HIS A 49 -7.79 14.40 -0.54
N GLY A 50 -8.44 13.25 -0.41
CA GLY A 50 -9.88 13.13 -0.49
C GLY A 50 -10.37 11.70 -0.28
N ASP A 51 -11.66 11.50 -0.50
CA ASP A 51 -12.26 10.16 -0.47
C ASP A 51 -11.78 9.31 -1.66
N TYR A 52 -11.45 8.03 -1.40
CA TYR A 52 -10.93 7.11 -2.42
C TYR A 52 -11.89 6.92 -3.59
N GLU A 53 -13.18 6.68 -3.34
CA GLU A 53 -14.15 6.40 -4.39
C GLU A 53 -14.36 7.64 -5.27
N ALA A 54 -14.44 8.81 -4.65
CA ALA A 54 -14.52 10.08 -5.37
C ALA A 54 -13.27 10.34 -6.24
N GLY A 55 -12.07 10.08 -5.69
CA GLY A 55 -10.81 10.21 -6.43
C GLY A 55 -10.74 9.23 -7.60
N PHE A 56 -11.12 7.97 -7.38
CA PHE A 56 -11.07 6.93 -8.40
C PHE A 56 -12.05 7.21 -9.55
N THR A 57 -13.27 7.65 -9.24
CA THR A 57 -14.24 8.09 -10.26
C THR A 57 -13.68 9.24 -11.09
N ARG A 58 -13.13 10.29 -10.45
CA ARG A 58 -12.51 11.41 -11.16
C ARG A 58 -11.36 10.97 -12.07
N LEU A 59 -10.53 10.05 -11.60
CA LEU A 59 -9.43 9.51 -12.39
C LEU A 59 -9.96 8.78 -13.64
N ASN A 60 -11.02 8.00 -13.51
CA ASN A 60 -11.64 7.30 -14.64
C ASN A 60 -12.30 8.27 -15.64
N GLU A 61 -12.90 9.35 -15.15
CA GLU A 61 -13.59 10.33 -16.00
C GLU A 61 -12.62 11.30 -16.71
N HIS A 62 -11.52 11.67 -16.06
CA HIS A 62 -10.64 12.75 -16.52
C HIS A 62 -9.18 12.31 -16.80
N GLY A 63 -8.82 11.06 -16.47
CA GLY A 63 -7.48 10.51 -16.65
C GLY A 63 -6.42 11.09 -15.69
N SER A 64 -6.78 12.06 -14.84
CA SER A 64 -5.86 12.72 -13.91
C SER A 64 -6.58 13.32 -12.71
N LEU A 65 -5.82 13.62 -11.66
CA LEU A 65 -6.29 14.32 -10.46
C LEU A 65 -5.68 15.73 -10.42
N PRO A 66 -6.42 16.74 -9.93
CA PRO A 66 -5.88 18.10 -9.81
C PRO A 66 -4.69 18.16 -8.86
N GLU A 67 -3.61 18.86 -9.24
CA GLU A 67 -2.38 18.93 -8.43
C GLU A 67 -2.60 19.50 -7.03
N HIS A 68 -3.56 20.42 -6.87
CA HIS A 68 -3.89 21.02 -5.56
C HIS A 68 -4.54 20.03 -4.59
N ASP A 69 -5.06 18.90 -5.10
CA ASP A 69 -5.62 17.82 -4.30
C ASP A 69 -4.55 16.75 -3.99
N LEU A 70 -3.29 16.94 -4.39
CA LEU A 70 -2.22 15.96 -4.21
C LEU A 70 -1.24 16.35 -3.12
N ILE A 71 -1.01 15.43 -2.18
CA ILE A 71 0.11 15.48 -1.25
C ILE A 71 1.27 14.72 -1.91
N THR A 72 2.41 15.38 -2.06
CA THR A 72 3.62 14.77 -2.64
C THR A 72 4.67 14.58 -1.57
N VAL A 73 5.11 13.34 -1.38
CA VAL A 73 6.11 12.96 -0.38
C VAL A 73 7.37 12.46 -1.09
N PRO A 74 8.49 13.20 -1.04
CA PRO A 74 9.73 12.77 -1.65
C PRO A 74 10.36 11.64 -0.82
N HIS A 75 10.92 10.65 -1.51
CA HIS A 75 11.72 9.61 -0.87
C HIS A 75 13.17 10.09 -0.71
N ARG A 76 13.82 9.69 0.40
CA ARG A 76 15.22 10.05 0.67
C ARG A 76 15.95 8.85 1.29
N LEU A 77 17.17 8.59 0.84
CA LEU A 77 18.05 7.62 1.49
C LEU A 77 18.28 8.00 2.95
N GLY A 78 18.20 7.02 3.84
CA GLY A 78 18.32 7.21 5.28
C GLY A 78 17.03 7.66 6.00
N ALA A 79 15.93 7.82 5.27
CA ALA A 79 14.60 8.06 5.84
C ALA A 79 13.63 6.97 5.37
N SER A 80 12.57 6.73 6.14
CA SER A 80 11.43 5.91 5.73
C SER A 80 10.14 6.72 5.76
N THR A 81 9.19 6.32 4.92
CA THR A 81 7.83 6.87 4.92
C THR A 81 6.90 5.83 5.52
N LEU A 82 6.35 6.11 6.70
CA LEU A 82 5.26 5.32 7.28
C LEU A 82 3.94 6.00 6.99
N ALA A 83 3.02 5.30 6.33
CA ALA A 83 1.72 5.85 5.95
C ALA A 83 0.58 4.84 6.15
N GLN A 84 -0.60 5.36 6.43
CA GLN A 84 -1.86 4.61 6.34
C GLN A 84 -2.39 4.77 4.92
N LEU A 85 -2.23 3.73 4.11
CA LEU A 85 -2.57 3.76 2.68
C LEU A 85 -3.82 2.92 2.34
N MET A 86 -4.41 2.27 3.35
CA MET A 86 -5.67 1.54 3.20
C MET A 86 -6.79 2.49 2.83
N ARG A 87 -7.46 2.20 1.70
CA ARG A 87 -8.52 3.06 1.14
C ARG A 87 -8.09 4.53 0.97
N VAL A 88 -6.80 4.75 0.72
CA VAL A 88 -6.25 6.06 0.37
C VAL A 88 -5.69 5.96 -1.03
N LEU A 89 -6.25 6.75 -1.95
CA LEU A 89 -5.84 6.72 -3.35
C LEU A 89 -4.44 7.33 -3.48
N HIS A 90 -3.47 6.54 -3.93
CA HIS A 90 -2.09 6.97 -4.03
C HIS A 90 -1.37 6.27 -5.19
N ARG A 91 -0.21 6.81 -5.57
CA ARG A 91 0.66 6.27 -6.61
C ARG A 91 2.12 6.62 -6.36
N THR A 92 3.00 5.99 -7.11
CA THR A 92 4.36 6.54 -7.30
C THR A 92 4.37 7.39 -8.57
N ALA A 93 4.78 8.66 -8.48
CA ALA A 93 4.94 9.52 -9.64
C ALA A 93 5.95 8.90 -10.64
N PRO A 94 5.77 9.06 -11.96
CA PRO A 94 6.71 8.52 -12.93
C PRO A 94 8.14 8.99 -12.68
N ILE A 95 9.10 8.06 -12.73
CA ILE A 95 10.53 8.38 -12.70
C ILE A 95 10.94 8.81 -14.11
N ARG A 96 11.52 9.99 -14.23
CA ARG A 96 11.98 10.58 -15.50
C ARG A 96 13.43 10.21 -15.81
N SER A 97 14.26 10.08 -14.78
CA SER A 97 15.65 9.62 -14.88
C SER A 97 16.08 8.88 -13.61
N GLY A 98 17.11 8.04 -13.72
CA GLY A 98 17.69 7.34 -12.57
C GLY A 98 16.89 6.12 -12.12
N TYR A 99 17.12 5.69 -10.89
CA TYR A 99 16.39 4.57 -10.28
C TYR A 99 16.31 4.67 -8.74
N ARG A 100 15.36 3.91 -8.18
CA ARG A 100 15.20 3.64 -6.75
C ARG A 100 14.90 2.16 -6.51
N VAL A 101 15.57 1.59 -5.52
CA VAL A 101 15.18 0.32 -4.89
C VAL A 101 14.56 0.61 -3.53
N SER A 102 13.43 0.00 -3.21
CA SER A 102 12.75 0.21 -1.93
C SER A 102 12.28 -1.10 -1.31
N LEU A 103 12.32 -1.16 0.00
CA LEU A 103 11.65 -2.17 0.81
C LEU A 103 10.30 -1.60 1.25
N ASN A 104 9.22 -2.26 0.88
CA ASN A 104 7.87 -2.00 1.39
C ASN A 104 7.55 -3.04 2.46
N MET A 105 7.23 -2.58 3.67
CA MET A 105 6.83 -3.43 4.79
C MET A 105 5.37 -3.16 5.13
N ASN A 106 4.52 -4.16 4.92
CA ASN A 106 3.11 -4.04 5.24
C ASN A 106 2.89 -4.44 6.68
N LEU A 107 2.15 -3.61 7.40
CA LEU A 107 1.98 -3.66 8.85
C LEU A 107 0.50 -3.86 9.18
N ARG A 108 0.25 -4.70 10.18
CA ARG A 108 -1.07 -4.83 10.82
C ARG A 108 -0.99 -4.75 12.34
N SER A 109 -2.14 -4.55 12.97
CA SER A 109 -2.35 -4.72 14.39
C SER A 109 -2.03 -6.15 14.80
N ARG A 110 -1.17 -6.28 15.82
CA ARG A 110 -0.89 -7.57 16.45
C ARG A 110 -2.06 -8.01 17.32
N ASP A 111 -2.69 -7.04 17.99
CA ASP A 111 -3.66 -7.30 19.05
C ASP A 111 -5.09 -7.41 18.47
N GLN A 112 -5.35 -6.79 17.32
CA GLN A 112 -6.64 -6.83 16.61
C GLN A 112 -6.48 -7.03 15.08
N PRO A 113 -5.86 -8.14 14.64
CA PRO A 113 -5.56 -8.38 13.22
C PRO A 113 -6.80 -8.55 12.34
N PHE A 114 -7.98 -8.75 12.93
CA PHE A 114 -9.27 -8.96 12.24
C PHE A 114 -9.99 -7.66 11.85
N ILE A 115 -9.63 -6.52 12.45
CA ILE A 115 -10.17 -5.20 12.09
C ILE A 115 -9.48 -4.69 10.82
N ASP A 116 -8.25 -5.14 10.64
CA ASP A 116 -7.31 -4.74 9.61
C ASP A 116 -7.44 -5.58 8.34
N ASP A 117 -8.46 -6.44 8.27
CA ASP A 117 -8.58 -7.37 7.17
C ASP A 117 -9.15 -6.68 5.94
N ASN A 118 -8.39 -6.80 4.88
CA ASN A 118 -8.70 -6.26 3.57
C ASN A 118 -10.06 -6.83 3.13
N PRO A 119 -11.04 -6.02 2.71
CA PRO A 119 -12.22 -6.55 2.05
C PRO A 119 -11.73 -7.46 0.91
N LEU A 120 -12.13 -8.74 0.95
CA LEU A 120 -11.69 -9.82 0.05
C LEU A 120 -11.65 -9.42 -1.43
N TYR A 121 -12.47 -8.44 -1.82
CA TYR A 121 -12.49 -7.88 -3.17
C TYR A 121 -11.26 -7.04 -3.54
N TYR A 122 -10.65 -6.29 -2.61
CA TYR A 122 -9.44 -5.51 -2.89
C TYR A 122 -8.25 -6.45 -3.08
N LEU A 123 -8.13 -7.47 -2.21
CA LEU A 123 -7.09 -8.49 -2.37
C LEU A 123 -7.22 -9.23 -3.71
N ALA A 124 -8.46 -9.49 -4.16
CA ALA A 124 -8.75 -10.06 -5.47
C ALA A 124 -8.47 -9.10 -6.64
N ALA A 125 -8.73 -7.81 -6.48
CA ALA A 125 -8.45 -6.80 -7.50
C ALA A 125 -6.94 -6.61 -7.70
N ASP A 126 -6.17 -6.63 -6.62
CA ASP A 126 -4.71 -6.47 -6.65
C ASP A 126 -3.99 -7.75 -7.12
N ASN A 127 -4.62 -8.93 -6.95
CA ASN A 127 -4.04 -10.23 -7.27
C ASN A 127 -5.08 -11.12 -8.01
N PRO A 128 -5.24 -10.96 -9.33
CA PRO A 128 -6.32 -11.58 -10.10
C PRO A 128 -6.12 -13.08 -10.39
N ASP A 129 -5.00 -13.66 -9.98
CA ASP A 129 -4.67 -15.09 -10.14
C ASP A 129 -5.29 -15.98 -9.05
N TYR A 130 -5.80 -15.39 -7.96
CA TYR A 130 -6.46 -16.07 -6.84
C TYR A 130 -5.62 -17.12 -6.08
N ASP A 131 -4.33 -17.26 -6.41
CA ASP A 131 -3.41 -18.19 -5.72
C ASP A 131 -3.22 -17.84 -4.24
N TRP A 132 -3.59 -16.63 -3.84
CA TRP A 132 -3.58 -16.14 -2.46
C TRP A 132 -4.76 -16.64 -1.61
N VAL A 133 -5.84 -17.16 -2.21
CA VAL A 133 -7.09 -17.47 -1.49
C VAL A 133 -6.87 -18.48 -0.36
N ASP A 134 -6.12 -19.56 -0.61
CA ASP A 134 -5.85 -20.57 0.42
C ASP A 134 -4.97 -20.05 1.55
N GLN A 135 -4.01 -19.17 1.24
CA GLN A 135 -3.16 -18.52 2.24
C GLN A 135 -4.00 -17.57 3.11
N TYR A 136 -4.88 -16.79 2.49
CA TYR A 136 -5.81 -15.91 3.18
C TYR A 136 -6.75 -16.70 4.10
N LEU A 137 -7.41 -17.74 3.60
CA LEU A 137 -8.28 -18.61 4.39
C LEU A 137 -7.53 -19.23 5.58
N THR A 138 -6.27 -19.60 5.39
CA THR A 138 -5.42 -20.13 6.46
C THR A 138 -5.12 -19.05 7.52
N ASP A 139 -4.75 -17.83 7.12
CA ASP A 139 -4.50 -16.74 8.07
C ASP A 139 -5.76 -16.35 8.86
N VAL A 140 -6.93 -16.29 8.19
CA VAL A 140 -8.23 -16.04 8.84
C VAL A 140 -8.52 -17.10 9.90
N ARG A 141 -8.39 -18.39 9.54
CA ARG A 141 -8.71 -19.51 10.44
C ARG A 141 -7.74 -19.63 11.61
N VAL A 142 -6.46 -19.46 11.36
CA VAL A 142 -5.40 -19.77 12.35
C VAL A 142 -5.06 -18.55 13.20
N ARG A 143 -5.24 -17.33 12.71
CA ARG A 143 -4.86 -16.11 13.43
C ARG A 143 -6.04 -15.18 13.71
N GLN A 144 -6.83 -14.83 12.70
CA GLN A 144 -7.81 -13.75 12.86
C GLN A 144 -9.01 -14.15 13.70
N VAL A 145 -9.69 -15.25 13.36
CA VAL A 145 -10.86 -15.74 14.12
C VAL A 145 -10.52 -16.01 15.58
N PRO A 146 -9.41 -16.69 15.93
CA PRO A 146 -9.00 -16.85 17.32
C PRO A 146 -8.78 -15.52 18.05
N ALA A 147 -8.13 -14.54 17.41
CA ALA A 147 -7.89 -13.23 18.02
C ALA A 147 -9.20 -12.44 18.24
N TYR A 148 -10.12 -12.47 17.27
CA TYR A 148 -11.45 -11.86 17.40
C TYR A 148 -12.22 -12.47 18.59
N LEU A 149 -12.33 -13.80 18.64
CA LEU A 149 -13.03 -14.48 19.72
C LEU A 149 -12.41 -14.22 21.09
N ALA A 150 -11.09 -14.04 21.17
CA ALA A 150 -10.42 -13.64 22.40
C ALA A 150 -10.78 -12.21 22.81
N SER A 151 -10.88 -11.28 21.85
CA SER A 151 -11.24 -9.88 22.10
C SER A 151 -12.67 -9.67 22.60
N CYS A 152 -13.60 -10.56 22.23
CA CYS A 152 -14.99 -10.51 22.69
C CYS A 152 -15.20 -11.08 24.11
N ARG A 153 -14.17 -11.68 24.73
CA ARG A 153 -14.31 -12.20 26.09
C ARG A 153 -14.26 -11.04 27.09
N PRO A 154 -15.18 -10.98 28.07
CA PRO A 154 -15.12 -9.97 29.10
C PRO A 154 -13.82 -10.11 29.89
N VAL A 155 -13.14 -8.99 30.11
CA VAL A 155 -11.96 -8.92 30.98
C VAL A 155 -12.40 -9.33 32.37
N LYS A 156 -11.78 -10.37 32.92
CA LYS A 156 -11.97 -10.78 34.32
C LYS A 156 -11.27 -9.82 35.25
#